data_AF-A0AA41BZQ5-F1
#
_entry.id   AF-A0AA41BZQ5-F1
#
_cell.length_a   1.000
_cell.length_b   1.000
_cell.length_c   1.000
_cell.angle_alpha   90.00
_cell.angle_beta   90.00
_cell.angle_gamma   90.00
#
_symmetry.space_group_name_H-M   'P 1'
#
loop_
_entity.id
_entity.type
_entity.pdbx_description
1 polymer ?
#
loop_
_entity_poly.entity_id
_entity_poly.type
_entity_poly.pdbx_seq_one_letter_code
_entity_poly.pdbx_strand_id
1 'polypeptide(L)' 'MTVGLQNKYRFPNDYGASLIYAPGSYGLELAVLDFSVNPEGDLEYGTPITNDVLGHLTWEKAVEALIKIKRLPSNKTED' A
#
# COMPACT_ATOMS: atom_id res chain seq x y z
N MET A 1 -14.30 16.87 13.63
CA MET A 1 -13.60 15.63 13.26
C MET A 1 -12.96 15.89 11.92
N THR A 2 -11.64 15.95 11.85
CA THR A 2 -11.00 16.11 10.55
C THR A 2 -10.89 14.73 9.92
N VAL A 3 -11.56 14.54 8.79
CA VAL A 3 -11.52 13.28 8.03
C VAL A 3 -10.15 13.15 7.36
N GLY A 4 -9.46 12.04 7.58
CA GLY A 4 -8.29 11.67 6.79
C GLY A 4 -8.70 11.24 5.38
N LEU A 5 -7.84 11.52 4.40
CA LEU A 5 -8.00 11.03 3.03
C LEU A 5 -7.31 9.67 2.91
N GLN A 6 -8.01 8.66 2.39
CA GLN A 6 -7.42 7.37 2.04
C GLN A 6 -7.70 7.05 0.58
N ASN A 7 -6.65 6.66 -0.14
CA ASN A 7 -6.75 6.08 -1.47
C ASN A 7 -6.22 4.64 -1.44
N LYS A 8 -7.03 3.69 -1.87
CA LYS A 8 -6.60 2.31 -2.07
C LYS A 8 -6.26 2.09 -3.55
N TYR A 9 -5.08 1.54 -3.80
CA TYR A 9 -4.62 1.13 -5.12
C TYR A 9 -4.58 -0.40 -5.17
N ARG A 10 -5.03 -0.99 -6.27
CA ARG A 10 -4.90 -2.43 -6.56
C ARG A 10 -4.25 -2.59 -7.93
N PHE A 11 -3.27 -3.48 -8.03
CA PHE A 11 -2.55 -3.78 -9.27
C PHE A 11 -2.85 -5.21 -9.75
N PRO A 12 -2.55 -5.54 -11.03
CA PRO A 12 -2.84 -6.87 -11.60
C PRO A 12 -2.05 -8.04 -11.01
N ASN A 13 -1.03 -7.77 -10.19
CA ASN A 13 -0.21 -8.77 -9.50
C ASN A 13 -0.79 -9.16 -8.12
N ASP A 14 -2.03 -8.75 -7.85
CA ASP A 14 -2.77 -8.91 -6.59
C ASP A 14 -2.16 -8.21 -5.38
N TYR A 15 -1.12 -7.42 -5.57
CA TYR A 15 -0.69 -6.44 -4.59
C TYR A 15 -1.31 -5.07 -4.85
N GLY A 16 -1.25 -4.23 -3.83
CA GLY A 16 -1.58 -2.82 -3.93
C GLY A 16 -1.14 -2.07 -2.70
N ALA A 17 -1.80 -0.93 -2.45
CA ALA A 17 -1.42 -0.09 -1.32
C ALA A 17 -2.61 0.69 -0.76
N SER A 18 -2.56 0.93 0.54
CA SER A 18 -3.35 1.97 1.20
C SER A 18 -2.47 3.20 1.36
N LEU A 19 -2.84 4.31 0.72
CA LEU A 19 -2.17 5.60 0.85
C LEU A 19 -3.06 6.55 1.66
N ILE A 20 -2.59 6.98 2.81
CA ILE A 20 -3.35 7.78 3.78
C ILE A 20 -2.68 9.14 4.00
N TYR A 21 -3.49 10.19 4.10
CA TYR A 21 -3.08 11.50 4.57
C TYR A 21 -4.12 12.05 5.54
N ALA A 22 -3.77 12.18 6.81
CA ALA A 22 -4.68 12.68 7.84
C ALA A 22 -3.99 13.71 8.75
N PRO A 23 -4.69 14.75 9.21
CA PRO A 23 -4.15 15.59 10.28
C PRO A 23 -4.05 14.79 11.58
N GLY A 24 -2.83 14.71 12.14
CA GLY A 24 -2.47 13.82 13.25
C GLY A 24 -1.76 12.54 12.81
N SER A 25 -1.70 12.24 11.50
CA SER A 25 -0.76 11.26 10.95
C SER A 25 0.64 11.86 10.83
N TYR A 26 1.62 11.01 10.57
CA TYR A 26 2.99 11.41 10.27
C TYR A 26 3.14 11.91 8.82
N GLY A 27 2.18 12.68 8.30
CA GLY A 27 2.17 13.13 6.90
C GLY A 27 1.58 12.08 5.96
N LEU A 28 2.14 11.92 4.76
CA LEU A 28 1.66 10.90 3.82
C LEU A 28 2.20 9.53 4.24
N GLU A 29 1.29 8.56 4.39
CA GLU A 29 1.58 7.21 4.84
C GLU A 29 1.19 6.17 3.78
N LEU A 30 1.99 5.12 3.61
CA LEU A 30 1.72 4.02 2.69
C LEU A 30 1.89 2.66 3.39
N ALA A 31 0.89 1.79 3.26
CA ALA A 31 0.97 0.38 3.62
C ALA A 31 0.76 -0.49 2.38
N VAL A 32 1.48 -1.62 2.27
CA VAL A 32 1.27 -2.60 1.21
C VAL A 32 0.03 -3.43 1.54
N LEU A 33 -0.77 -3.74 0.52
CA LEU A 33 -1.94 -4.60 0.63
C LEU A 33 -1.79 -5.83 -0.27
N ASP A 34 -2.26 -6.97 0.20
CA ASP A 34 -2.48 -8.20 -0.57
C ASP A 34 -3.98 -8.41 -0.84
N PHE A 35 -4.32 -8.64 -2.10
CA PHE A 35 -5.68 -8.88 -2.60
C PHE A 35 -5.87 -10.32 -3.11
N SER A 36 -4.90 -11.21 -2.88
CA SER A 36 -4.93 -12.61 -3.34
C SER A 36 -6.11 -13.39 -2.76
N VAL A 37 -6.45 -13.14 -1.49
CA VAL A 37 -7.54 -13.83 -0.76
C VAL A 37 -8.72 -12.88 -0.48
N ASN A 38 -8.43 -11.68 0.01
CA ASN A 38 -9.45 -10.70 0.39
C ASN A 38 -9.59 -9.59 -0.66
N PRO A 39 -10.76 -9.41 -1.31
CA PRO A 39 -10.94 -8.34 -2.29
C PRO A 39 -10.87 -6.93 -1.70
N GLU A 40 -11.00 -6.77 -0.38
CA GLU A 40 -10.84 -5.47 0.31
C GLU A 40 -9.38 -5.11 0.61
N GLY A 41 -8.47 -6.08 0.47
CA GLY A 41 -7.04 -5.97 0.71
C GLY A 41 -6.66 -6.16 2.18
N ASP A 42 -5.78 -7.12 2.45
CA ASP A 42 -5.17 -7.35 3.77
C ASP A 42 -3.79 -6.70 3.86
N LEU A 43 -3.37 -6.28 5.05
CA LEU A 43 -2.04 -5.69 5.24
C LEU A 43 -0.95 -6.76 5.00
N GLU A 44 0.02 -6.41 4.16
CA GLU A 44 1.13 -7.28 3.83
C GLU A 44 2.45 -6.69 4.37
N TYR A 45 3.17 -7.49 5.16
CA TYR A 45 4.43 -7.11 5.82
C TYR A 45 5.62 -7.96 5.36
N GLY A 46 5.38 -8.99 4.55
CA GLY A 46 6.39 -9.90 4.00
C GLY A 46 7.04 -9.43 2.71
N THR A 47 6.71 -8.22 2.22
CA THR A 47 7.31 -7.70 0.97
C THR A 47 8.70 -7.13 1.19
N PRO A 48 9.59 -7.17 0.17
CA PRO A 48 10.89 -6.49 0.24
C PRO A 48 10.77 -4.95 0.19
N ILE A 49 9.56 -4.39 0.07
CA ILE A 49 9.33 -2.94 -0.03
C ILE A 49 9.30 -2.33 1.36
N THR A 50 8.54 -2.95 2.26
CA THR A 50 8.43 -2.58 3.66
C THR A 50 7.83 -3.73 4.45
N ASN A 51 8.22 -3.83 5.71
CA ASN A 51 7.64 -4.71 6.71
C ASN A 51 6.80 -3.94 7.74
N ASP A 52 6.55 -2.65 7.51
CA ASP A 52 5.71 -1.77 8.31
C ASP A 52 5.08 -0.65 7.45
N VAL A 53 4.32 0.25 8.04
CA VAL A 53 3.81 1.46 7.38
C VAL A 53 4.96 2.42 7.07
N LEU A 54 5.07 2.83 5.81
CA LEU A 54 5.98 3.91 5.41
C LEU A 54 5.34 5.26 5.72
N GLY A 55 5.80 5.97 6.74
CA GLY A 55 5.34 7.31 7.10
C GLY A 55 6.23 8.44 6.58
N HIS A 56 5.78 9.69 6.79
CA HIS A 56 6.50 10.91 6.41
C HIS A 56 6.93 10.98 4.95
N LEU A 57 6.14 10.37 4.05
CA LEU A 57 6.49 10.32 2.64
C LEU A 57 6.27 11.68 1.97
N THR A 58 7.16 12.01 1.03
CA THR A 58 6.82 12.95 -0.04
C THR A 58 5.96 12.22 -1.08
N TRP A 59 5.27 12.98 -1.92
CA TRP A 59 4.48 12.39 -3.01
C TRP A 59 5.35 11.54 -3.96
N GLU A 60 6.57 12.00 -4.27
CA GLU A 60 7.51 11.28 -5.11
C GLU A 60 7.89 9.93 -4.51
N LYS A 61 8.14 9.88 -3.19
CA LYS A 61 8.45 8.62 -2.48
C LYS A 61 7.27 7.68 -2.40
N ALA A 62 6.05 8.19 -2.23
CA ALA A 62 4.85 7.38 -2.35
C ALA A 62 4.69 6.79 -3.76
N VAL A 63 4.90 7.58 -4.81
CA VAL A 63 4.83 7.11 -6.20
C VAL A 63 5.91 6.06 -6.50
N GLU A 64 7.15 6.28 -6.04
CA GLU A 64 8.23 5.30 -6.16
C GLU A 64 7.85 3.96 -5.50
N ALA A 65 7.26 4.00 -4.30
CA ALA A 65 6.78 2.81 -3.60
C ALA A 65 5.65 2.11 -4.37
N LEU A 66 4.65 2.85 -4.85
CA LEU A 66 3.56 2.31 -5.68
C LEU A 66 4.09 1.61 -6.95
N ILE A 67 5.09 2.19 -7.62
CA ILE A 67 5.73 1.57 -8.78
C ILE A 67 6.45 0.27 -8.40
N LYS A 68 7.12 0.23 -7.24
CA LYS A 68 7.77 -1.00 -6.74
C LYS A 68 6.73 -2.08 -6.45
N ILE A 69 5.63 -1.74 -5.78
CA ILE A 69 4.53 -2.67 -5.45
C ILE A 69 3.95 -3.27 -6.73
N LYS A 70 3.66 -2.42 -7.73
CA LYS A 70 3.17 -2.85 -9.04
C LYS A 70 4.11 -3.82 -9.77
N ARG A 71 5.40 -3.82 -9.44
CA ARG A 71 6.43 -4.69 -10.06
C ARG A 71 6.75 -5.95 -9.25
N LEU A 72 6.12 -6.15 -8.08
CA LEU A 72 6.29 -7.40 -7.34
C LEU A 72 5.82 -8.59 -8.17
N PRO A 73 6.44 -9.78 -8.02
CA PRO A 73 5.89 -11.02 -8.53
C PRO A 73 4.44 -11.19 -8.06
N SER A 74 3.58 -11.77 -8.90
CA SER A 74 2.18 -11.97 -8.55
C SER A 74 2.04 -12.84 -7.31
N ASN A 75 1.18 -12.45 -6.36
CA ASN A 75 0.82 -13.31 -5.22
C ASN A 75 -0.40 -14.19 -5.51
N LYS A 76 -0.62 -14.52 -6.79
CA LYS A 76 -1.72 -15.42 -7.15
C LYS A 76 -1.38 -16.79 -6.62
N THR A 77 -2.03 -17.19 -5.53
CA THR A 77 -2.15 -18.58 -5.19
C THR A 77 -2.97 -19.23 -6.31
N GLU A 78 -2.33 -20.10 -7.10
CA GLU A 78 -3.06 -20.94 -8.05
C GLU A 78 -3.96 -21.88 -7.23
N ASP A 79 -5.28 -21.80 -7.43
CA ASP A 79 -6.28 -22.76 -6.94
C ASP A 79 -6.14 -24.12 -7.65
#